data_AF-A0A2R8AU15-F1
#
_entry.id   AF-A0A2R8AU15-F1
#
_cell.length_a   1.000
_cell.length_b   1.000
_cell.length_c   1.000
_cell.angle_alpha   90.00
_cell.angle_beta   90.00
_cell.angle_gamma   90.00
#
_symmetry.space_group_name_H-M   'P 1'
#
loop_
_entity.id
_entity.type
_entity.pdbx_description
1 polymer ?
#
loop_
_entity_poly.entity_id
_entity_poly.type
_entity_poly.pdbx_seq_one_letter_code
_entity_poly.pdbx_strand_id
1 'polypeptide(L)'
;MSHPLIDRLTTEFGWPVLDNENDLTEFTSRPGNHALFVPGDFNRNLESADVAVILPELRIAFQGQFDCAVVGDAIETWLREDTRVLKTPSLIFYREGQMIGGIPKVRDWDDYMARIQQILATPVAAE
;
A
#
# COMPACT_ATOMS: atom_id res chain seq x y z
N MET A 1 -2.75 19.72 -5.84
CA MET A 1 -2.54 19.24 -7.23
C MET A 1 -2.29 17.75 -7.14
N SER A 2 -3.17 16.94 -7.73
CA SER A 2 -3.00 15.48 -7.74
C SER A 2 -1.82 15.12 -8.65
N HIS A 3 -0.88 14.33 -8.13
CA HIS A 3 0.32 13.93 -8.87
C HIS A 3 -0.08 13.00 -10.04
N PRO A 4 0.47 13.16 -11.27
CA PRO A 4 0.04 12.40 -12.46
C PRO A 4 0.13 10.88 -12.30
N LEU A 5 1.00 10.39 -11.43
CA LEU A 5 1.08 8.96 -11.12
C LEU A 5 -0.07 8.47 -10.23
N ILE A 6 -0.53 9.27 -9.26
CA ILE A 6 -1.74 8.94 -8.48
C ILE A 6 -2.95 8.95 -9.41
N ASP A 7 -3.01 9.95 -10.29
CA ASP A 7 -4.07 10.04 -11.29
C ASP A 7 -4.08 8.79 -12.17
N ARG A 8 -2.91 8.29 -12.59
CA ARG A 8 -2.79 7.03 -13.31
C ARG A 8 -3.28 5.81 -12.51
N LEU A 9 -2.90 5.69 -11.24
CA LEU A 9 -3.34 4.60 -10.37
C LEU A 9 -4.86 4.58 -10.17
N THR A 10 -5.47 5.75 -10.11
CA THR A 10 -6.92 5.90 -9.92
C THR A 10 -7.69 5.76 -11.22
N THR A 11 -7.21 6.32 -12.33
CA THR A 11 -7.89 6.35 -13.62
C THR A 11 -7.65 5.10 -14.47
N GLU A 12 -6.40 4.65 -14.61
CA GLU A 12 -6.06 3.48 -15.43
C GLU A 12 -6.25 2.17 -14.67
N PHE A 13 -5.84 2.13 -13.40
CA PHE A 13 -5.90 0.91 -12.59
C PHE A 13 -7.16 0.81 -11.70
N GLY A 14 -7.92 1.91 -11.58
CA GLY A 14 -9.18 1.94 -10.81
C GLY A 14 -8.99 1.85 -9.29
N TRP A 15 -7.81 2.19 -8.77
CA TRP A 15 -7.53 2.06 -7.33
C TRP A 15 -8.12 3.24 -6.55
N PRO A 16 -8.82 2.99 -5.44
CA PRO A 16 -9.38 4.06 -4.63
C PRO A 16 -8.27 4.84 -3.90
N VAL A 17 -8.49 6.14 -3.71
CA VAL A 17 -7.69 6.97 -2.80
C VAL A 17 -8.40 7.04 -1.46
N LEU A 18 -7.71 6.59 -0.40
CA LEU A 18 -8.21 6.57 0.95
C LEU A 18 -7.80 7.87 1.64
N ASP A 19 -8.73 8.83 1.75
CA ASP A 19 -8.45 10.14 2.34
C ASP A 19 -8.91 10.26 3.80
N ASN A 20 -9.63 9.25 4.31
CA ASN A 20 -10.15 9.21 5.67
C ASN A 20 -10.08 7.79 6.26
N GLU A 21 -10.12 7.70 7.59
CA GLU A 21 -10.01 6.43 8.32
C GLU A 21 -11.16 5.48 7.97
N ASN A 22 -12.36 5.99 7.69
CA ASN A 22 -13.51 5.18 7.33
C ASN A 22 -13.30 4.43 6.00
N ASP A 23 -12.87 5.13 4.95
CA ASP A 23 -12.51 4.52 3.66
C ASP A 23 -11.42 3.46 3.84
N LEU A 24 -10.43 3.74 4.69
CA LEU A 24 -9.37 2.79 5.00
C LEU A 24 -9.90 1.55 5.70
N THR A 25 -10.75 1.69 6.72
CA THR A 25 -11.38 0.56 7.40
C THR A 25 -12.27 -0.22 6.44
N GLU A 26 -13.13 0.45 5.67
CA GLU A 26 -14.01 -0.20 4.69
C GLU A 26 -13.25 -0.94 3.59
N PHE A 27 -12.07 -0.46 3.19
CA PHE A 27 -11.22 -1.16 2.23
C PHE A 27 -10.52 -2.36 2.88
N THR A 28 -9.87 -2.16 4.03
CA THR A 28 -9.06 -3.19 4.69
C THR A 28 -9.90 -4.30 5.33
N SER A 29 -11.13 -4.02 5.76
CA SER A 29 -12.07 -5.01 6.31
C SER A 29 -12.70 -5.92 5.26
N ARG A 30 -12.48 -5.67 3.96
CA ARG A 30 -12.96 -6.58 2.90
C ARG A 30 -12.27 -7.93 3.01
N PRO A 31 -12.93 -9.03 2.59
CA PRO A 31 -12.29 -10.33 2.54
C PRO A 31 -11.09 -10.30 1.57
N GLY A 32 -9.96 -10.88 1.98
CA GLY A 32 -8.74 -10.93 1.18
C GLY A 32 -7.61 -10.10 1.76
N ASN A 33 -6.57 -9.92 0.95
CA ASN A 33 -5.39 -9.13 1.31
C ASN A 33 -5.47 -7.76 0.63
N HIS A 34 -4.97 -6.74 1.31
CA HIS A 34 -5.07 -5.35 0.86
C HIS A 34 -3.71 -4.68 1.03
N ALA A 35 -3.17 -4.14 -0.06
CA ALA A 35 -1.93 -3.38 -0.07
C ALA A 35 -2.23 -1.88 -0.14
N LEU A 36 -1.95 -1.17 0.94
CA LEU A 36 -2.04 0.28 1.02
C LEU A 36 -0.69 0.89 0.62
N PHE A 37 -0.70 1.68 -0.44
CA PHE A 37 0.46 2.44 -0.87
C PHE A 37 0.47 3.79 -0.18
N VAL A 38 1.51 4.02 0.63
CA VAL A 38 1.78 5.29 1.28
C VAL A 38 2.93 5.97 0.52
N PRO A 39 2.61 6.92 -0.37
CA PRO A 39 3.61 7.52 -1.21
C PRO A 39 4.52 8.51 -0.50
N GLY A 40 4.05 9.20 0.54
CA GLY A 40 4.77 10.34 1.09
C GLY A 40 4.72 11.56 0.18
N ASP A 41 5.60 12.52 0.48
CA ASP A 41 5.76 13.73 -0.31
C ASP A 41 6.30 13.41 -1.72
N PHE A 42 5.39 13.32 -2.69
CA PHE A 42 5.70 13.02 -4.10
C PHE A 42 6.61 14.06 -4.77
N ASN A 43 6.60 15.31 -4.31
CA ASN A 43 7.47 16.34 -4.88
C ASN A 43 8.92 16.17 -4.44
N ARG A 44 9.14 15.53 -3.29
CA ARG A 44 10.46 15.35 -2.69
C ARG A 44 11.02 13.94 -2.87
N ASN A 45 10.16 12.92 -2.98
CA ASN A 45 10.56 11.52 -3.09
C ASN A 45 10.37 11.00 -4.51
N LEU A 46 11.45 11.03 -5.30
CA LEU A 46 11.47 10.38 -6.62
C LEU A 46 11.18 8.88 -6.52
N GLU A 47 11.57 8.24 -5.41
CA GLU A 47 11.31 6.82 -5.13
C GLU A 47 9.80 6.47 -5.11
N SER A 48 8.93 7.43 -4.78
CA SER A 48 7.48 7.19 -4.74
C SER A 48 6.93 6.95 -6.15
N ALA A 49 7.57 7.53 -7.18
CA ALA A 49 7.22 7.26 -8.56
C ALA A 49 7.56 5.82 -8.96
N ASP A 50 8.75 5.33 -8.57
CA ASP A 50 9.17 3.95 -8.83
C ASP A 50 8.22 2.95 -8.16
N VAL A 51 7.83 3.18 -6.90
CA VAL A 51 6.88 2.30 -6.19
C VAL A 51 5.50 2.32 -6.85
N ALA A 52 5.03 3.47 -7.31
CA ALA A 52 3.75 3.57 -8.03
C ALA A 52 3.75 2.78 -9.35
N VAL A 53 4.90 2.62 -10.00
CA VAL A 53 5.05 1.84 -11.24
C VAL A 53 5.24 0.35 -10.96
N ILE A 54 5.97 -0.03 -9.91
CA ILE A 54 6.23 -1.45 -9.59
C ILE A 54 5.04 -2.13 -8.91
N LEU A 55 4.23 -1.40 -8.14
CA LEU A 55 3.08 -1.95 -7.42
C LEU A 55 2.07 -2.69 -8.31
N PRO A 56 1.64 -2.16 -9.47
CA PRO A 56 0.74 -2.90 -10.36
C PRO A 56 1.39 -4.17 -10.92
N GLU A 57 2.69 -4.14 -11.21
CA GLU A 57 3.44 -5.33 -11.66
C GLU A 57 3.48 -6.40 -10.56
N LEU A 58 3.68 -5.99 -9.30
CA LEU A 58 3.61 -6.90 -8.15
C LEU A 58 2.22 -7.51 -8.04
N ARG A 59 1.15 -6.70 -8.14
CA ARG A 59 -0.23 -7.23 -8.11
C ARG A 59 -0.45 -8.30 -9.19
N ILE A 60 0.06 -8.09 -10.40
CA ILE A 60 -0.01 -9.06 -11.50
C ILE A 60 0.82 -10.32 -11.20
N ALA A 61 2.05 -10.17 -10.70
CA ALA A 61 2.93 -11.28 -10.34
C ALA A 61 2.32 -12.19 -9.25
N PHE A 62 1.59 -11.59 -8.31
CA PHE A 62 0.83 -12.30 -7.28
C PHE A 62 -0.58 -12.72 -7.73
N GLN A 63 -0.90 -12.64 -9.02
CA GLN A 63 -2.18 -13.03 -9.61
C GLN A 63 -3.40 -12.36 -8.97
N GLY A 64 -3.25 -11.12 -8.48
CA GLY A 64 -4.33 -10.39 -7.81
C GLY A 64 -4.69 -10.96 -6.43
N GLN A 65 -3.77 -11.64 -5.75
CA GLN A 65 -3.99 -12.13 -4.37
C GLN A 65 -4.19 -11.02 -3.33
N PHE A 66 -3.91 -9.76 -3.70
CA PHE A 66 -4.24 -8.58 -2.93
C PHE A 66 -4.80 -7.47 -3.82
N ASP A 67 -5.66 -6.65 -3.25
CA ASP A 67 -6.10 -5.39 -3.85
C ASP A 67 -5.18 -4.25 -3.46
N CYS A 68 -5.19 -3.17 -4.23
CA CYS A 68 -4.33 -2.02 -4.01
C CYS A 68 -5.17 -0.76 -3.84
N ALA A 69 -4.74 0.09 -2.92
CA ALA A 69 -5.31 1.41 -2.70
C ALA A 69 -4.19 2.42 -2.40
N VAL A 70 -4.45 3.69 -2.71
CA VAL A 70 -3.50 4.78 -2.46
C VAL A 70 -3.94 5.51 -1.21
N VAL A 71 -3.02 5.75 -0.29
CA VAL A 71 -3.29 6.52 0.93
C VAL A 71 -3.15 8.01 0.60
N GLY A 72 -4.19 8.77 0.90
CA GLY A 72 -4.23 10.22 0.77
C GLY A 72 -3.45 10.92 1.88
N ASP A 73 -2.99 12.13 1.58
CA ASP A 73 -2.19 12.97 2.51
C ASP A 73 -2.89 13.19 3.86
N ALA A 74 -4.23 13.28 3.86
CA ALA A 74 -5.03 13.56 5.04
C ALA A 74 -4.90 12.51 6.16
N ILE A 75 -4.80 11.22 5.82
CA ILE A 75 -4.61 10.14 6.79
C ILE A 75 -3.21 9.55 6.78
N GLU A 76 -2.36 9.96 5.83
CA GLU A 76 -1.01 9.44 5.69
C GLU A 76 -0.23 9.51 7.01
N THR A 77 -0.20 10.68 7.64
CA THR A 77 0.59 10.88 8.87
C THR A 77 0.10 9.96 9.98
N TRP A 78 -1.21 9.93 10.23
CA TRP A 78 -1.83 9.06 11.22
C TRP A 78 -1.54 7.59 10.96
N LEU A 79 -1.70 7.12 9.71
CA LEU A 79 -1.48 5.72 9.34
C LEU A 79 -0.03 5.30 9.58
N ARG A 80 0.93 6.19 9.29
CA ARG A 80 2.36 5.92 9.51
C ARG A 80 2.70 5.80 10.99
N GLU A 81 2.06 6.60 11.83
CA GLU A 81 2.22 6.52 13.29
C GLU A 81 1.58 5.25 13.86
N ASP A 82 0.35 4.95 13.45
CA ASP A 82 -0.41 3.76 13.86
C ASP A 82 0.33 2.46 13.51
N THR A 83 0.71 2.32 12.24
CA THR A 83 1.42 1.14 11.72
C THR A 83 2.90 1.09 12.09
N ARG A 84 3.41 2.18 12.69
CA ARG A 84 4.83 2.44 12.95
C ARG A 84 5.72 2.39 11.69
N VAL A 85 5.13 2.49 10.49
CA VAL A 85 5.85 2.57 9.21
C VAL A 85 6.16 4.02 8.87
N LEU A 86 7.11 4.60 9.61
CA LEU A 86 7.43 6.04 9.52
C LEU A 86 8.13 6.43 8.21
N LYS A 87 8.73 5.49 7.48
CA LYS A 87 9.50 5.76 6.26
C LYS A 87 8.59 5.69 5.03
N THR A 88 8.64 6.72 4.17
CA THR A 88 8.02 6.72 2.84
C THR A 88 9.06 6.69 1.72
N PRO A 89 8.69 6.22 0.51
CA PRO A 89 7.43 5.51 0.22
C PRO A 89 7.34 4.16 0.96
N SER A 90 6.14 3.67 1.26
CA SER A 90 5.94 2.37 1.91
C SER A 90 4.68 1.66 1.41
N LEU A 91 4.70 0.32 1.53
CA LEU A 91 3.56 -0.55 1.27
C LEU A 91 3.14 -1.20 2.57
N ILE A 92 1.87 -1.08 2.93
CA ILE A 92 1.32 -1.66 4.17
C ILE A 92 0.27 -2.68 3.78
N PHE A 93 0.40 -3.90 4.29
CA PHE A 93 -0.49 -5.01 3.98
C PHE A 93 -1.44 -5.24 5.14
N TYR A 94 -2.71 -5.35 4.78
CA TYR A 94 -3.81 -5.67 5.66
C TYR A 94 -4.51 -6.95 5.20
N ARG A 95 -5.12 -7.65 6.16
CA ARG A 95 -6.01 -8.77 5.92
C ARG A 95 -7.13 -8.69 6.94
N GLU A 96 -8.37 -8.71 6.47
CA GLU A 96 -9.56 -8.71 7.35
C GLU A 96 -9.53 -7.56 8.40
N GLY A 97 -9.07 -6.38 7.99
CA GLY A 97 -8.95 -5.19 8.83
C GLY A 97 -7.73 -5.16 9.75
N GLN A 98 -6.87 -6.17 9.72
CA GLN A 98 -5.68 -6.27 10.57
C GLN A 98 -4.41 -6.10 9.75
N MET A 99 -3.45 -5.33 10.28
CA MET A 99 -2.14 -5.16 9.65
C MET A 99 -1.34 -6.47 9.77
N ILE A 100 -0.93 -7.03 8.64
CA ILE A 100 -0.11 -8.26 8.57
C ILE A 100 1.36 -7.98 8.25
N GLY A 101 1.68 -6.78 7.78
CA GLY A 101 3.07 -6.37 7.56
C GLY A 101 3.22 -5.05 6.83
N GLY A 102 4.44 -4.52 6.81
CA GLY A 102 4.79 -3.29 6.10
C GLY A 102 6.17 -3.38 5.47
N ILE A 103 6.30 -2.85 4.25
CA ILE A 103 7.54 -2.76 3.50
C ILE A 103 7.87 -1.27 3.34
N PRO A 104 8.74 -0.72 4.21
CA PRO A 104 9.22 0.64 4.05
C PRO A 104 10.30 0.71 2.96
N LYS A 105 10.32 1.86 2.27
CA LYS A 105 11.22 2.27 1.19
C LYS A 105 11.06 1.46 -0.09
N VAL A 106 11.60 2.02 -1.19
CA VAL A 106 11.77 1.26 -2.44
C VAL A 106 12.78 0.13 -2.22
N ARG A 107 12.55 -0.99 -2.88
CA ARG A 107 13.39 -2.19 -2.80
C ARG A 107 13.54 -2.83 -4.17
N ASP A 108 14.51 -3.72 -4.28
CA ASP A 108 14.67 -4.57 -5.45
C ASP A 108 13.49 -5.55 -5.60
N TRP A 109 13.21 -5.93 -6.84
CA TRP A 109 12.11 -6.83 -7.20
C TRP A 109 12.10 -8.14 -6.39
N ASP A 110 13.27 -8.78 -6.25
CA ASP A 110 13.39 -10.06 -5.54
C ASP A 110 13.05 -9.92 -4.04
N ASP A 111 13.46 -8.80 -3.41
CA ASP A 111 13.14 -8.51 -2.00
C ASP A 111 11.64 -8.23 -1.83
N TYR A 112 11.00 -7.55 -2.79
CA TYR A 112 9.55 -7.40 -2.79
C TYR A 112 8.84 -8.75 -2.87
N MET A 113 9.23 -9.61 -3.81
CA MET A 113 8.61 -10.94 -3.93
C MET A 113 8.74 -11.73 -2.64
N ALA A 114 9.95 -11.83 -2.09
CA ALA A 114 10.20 -12.61 -0.89
C ALA A 114 9.43 -12.05 0.33
N ARG A 115 9.45 -10.72 0.53
CA ARG A 115 8.73 -10.08 1.65
C ARG A 115 7.23 -10.19 1.52
N ILE A 116 6.68 -9.92 0.34
CA ILE A 116 5.23 -10.01 0.13
C ILE A 116 4.78 -11.45 0.35
N GLN A 117 5.50 -12.44 -0.17
CA GLN A 117 5.20 -13.86 0.13
C GLN A 117 5.23 -14.15 1.62
N GLN A 118 6.23 -13.66 2.36
CA GLN A 118 6.31 -13.83 3.81
C GLN A 118 5.14 -13.16 4.54
N ILE A 119 4.80 -11.92 4.18
CA ILE A 119 3.70 -11.16 4.77
C ILE A 119 2.36 -11.85 4.51
N LEU A 120 2.14 -12.31 3.27
CA LEU A 120 0.94 -13.05 2.90
C LEU A 120 0.87 -14.43 3.58
N ALA A 121 2.00 -15.04 3.94
CA ALA A 121 2.02 -16.27 4.72
C ALA A 121 1.77 -16.05 6.22
N THR A 122 1.94 -14.82 6.73
CA THR A 122 1.67 -14.48 8.12
C THR A 122 0.18 -14.65 8.43
N PRO A 123 -0.20 -15.40 9.48
CA PRO A 123 -1.59 -15.45 9.92
C PRO A 123 -1.99 -14.09 10.51
N VAL A 124 -3.28 -13.72 10.40
CA VAL A 124 -3.80 -12.62 11.20
C VAL A 124 -3.59 -12.99 12.66
N ALA A 125 -2.90 -12.15 13.42
CA ALA A 125 -2.76 -12.40 14.85
C ALA A 125 -4.17 -12.46 15.44
N ALA A 126 -4.56 -13.65 15.89
CA ALA A 126 -5.83 -13.85 16.57
C ALA A 126 -5.72 -13.19 17.95
N GLU A 127 -6.35 -12.02 18.11
CA GLU A 127 -6.67 -11.45 19.42
C GLU A 127 -8.13 -11.77 19.77
#